data_AF-A0A1G2SB92-F1
#
_entry.id   AF-A0A1G2SB92-F1
#
_cell.length_a   1.000
_cell.length_b   1.000
_cell.length_c   1.000
_cell.angle_alpha   90.00
_cell.angle_beta   90.00
_cell.angle_gamma   90.00
#
_symmetry.space_group_name_H-M   'P 1'
#
loop_
_entity.id
_entity.type
_entity.pdbx_description
1 polymer ?
#
loop_
_entity_poly.entity_id
_entity_poly.type
_entity_poly.pdbx_seq_one_letter_code
_entity_poly.pdbx_strand_id
1 'polypeptide(L)'
;MRGKLKRAYERKEAIMGNSNRFASADFTAGQLSTDELSVSELVRSWCEVDGIIYFSVTSDGTTGKDWITRLESKGSRVGDYAKQVLRSPSFKPTSGVTTDVAVLRGCFFEDNNRTTKKIRAYAKAFRTPDNRKLGKPEPELACLIREKFTDDELEAMGLWYIIAMHESIITPNGKPRFLGVYRGDGGSWIYACCNESDKVWNRAGGSAFVVSHASTES
;
A
#
# COMPACT_ATOMS: atom_id res chain seq x y z
N MET A 1 9.10 -16.59 -25.25
CA MET A 1 8.61 -15.70 -24.15
C MET A 1 7.69 -14.56 -24.60
N ARG A 2 7.04 -14.61 -25.78
CA ARG A 2 6.07 -13.57 -26.23
C ARG A 2 4.59 -13.96 -26.12
N GLY A 3 4.27 -15.24 -25.89
CA GLY A 3 2.87 -15.73 -25.90
C GLY A 3 2.10 -15.65 -24.57
N LYS A 4 2.78 -15.49 -23.43
CA LYS A 4 2.13 -15.56 -22.10
C LYS A 4 1.66 -14.19 -21.57
N LEU A 5 2.31 -13.10 -21.99
CA LEU A 5 1.80 -11.72 -21.78
C LEU A 5 0.56 -11.42 -22.63
N LYS A 6 0.44 -12.05 -23.80
CA LYS A 6 -0.73 -11.91 -24.68
C LYS A 6 -2.01 -12.46 -24.04
N ARG A 7 -1.93 -13.56 -23.28
CA ARG A 7 -3.09 -14.16 -22.59
C ARG A 7 -3.62 -13.32 -21.42
N ALA A 8 -2.77 -12.55 -20.76
CA ALA A 8 -3.22 -11.59 -19.75
C ALA A 8 -3.92 -10.38 -20.40
N TYR A 9 -3.52 -10.02 -21.62
CA TYR A 9 -4.12 -8.95 -22.42
C TYR A 9 -5.47 -9.39 -23.05
N GLU A 10 -5.56 -10.62 -23.55
CA GLU A 10 -6.79 -11.16 -24.16
C GLU A 10 -7.91 -11.41 -23.12
N ARG A 11 -7.58 -11.58 -21.83
CA ARG A 11 -8.58 -11.59 -20.74
C ARG A 11 -9.21 -10.23 -20.44
N LYS A 12 -8.58 -9.11 -20.85
CA LYS A 12 -9.17 -7.77 -20.73
C LYS A 12 -10.27 -7.52 -21.77
N GLU A 13 -10.09 -8.02 -23.00
CA GLU A 13 -11.04 -7.81 -24.10
C GLU A 13 -12.37 -8.58 -23.91
N ALA A 14 -12.34 -9.79 -23.33
CA ALA A 14 -13.54 -10.58 -23.11
C ALA A 14 -14.49 -10.01 -22.04
N ILE A 15 -13.99 -9.14 -21.15
CA ILE A 15 -14.78 -8.53 -20.06
C ILE A 15 -15.36 -7.17 -20.50
N MET A 16 -14.72 -6.47 -21.44
CA MET A 16 -15.21 -5.20 -21.98
C MET A 16 -16.36 -5.35 -23.00
N GLY A 17 -16.64 -6.57 -23.49
CA GLY A 17 -17.66 -6.84 -24.51
C GLY A 17 -19.10 -6.98 -24.01
N ASN A 18 -19.39 -6.85 -22.71
CA ASN A 18 -20.72 -7.18 -22.17
C ASN A 18 -21.45 -6.04 -21.42
N SER A 19 -21.04 -4.79 -21.63
CA SER A 19 -21.74 -3.63 -21.06
C SER A 19 -22.56 -2.92 -22.13
N ASN A 20 -23.64 -3.55 -22.58
CA ASN A 20 -24.69 -2.86 -23.33
C ASN A 20 -26.02 -3.60 -23.20
N ARG A 21 -26.72 -3.34 -22.09
CA ARG A 21 -28.17 -3.49 -21.91
C ARG A 21 -28.48 -2.98 -20.51
N PHE A 22 -29.05 -1.78 -20.42
CA PHE A 22 -30.14 -1.41 -19.51
C PHE A 22 -30.40 0.08 -19.75
N ALA A 23 -31.29 0.36 -20.70
CA ALA A 23 -31.94 1.65 -20.86
C ALA A 23 -33.45 1.41 -20.91
N SER A 24 -34.18 2.37 -20.36
CA SER A 24 -35.63 2.54 -20.28
C SER A 24 -36.38 1.75 -19.19
N ALA A 25 -36.75 2.48 -18.14
CA ALA A 25 -38.13 2.49 -17.64
C ALA A 25 -38.39 3.86 -17.00
N ASP A 26 -39.31 4.61 -17.59
CA ASP A 26 -39.91 5.82 -17.05
C ASP A 26 -40.61 5.52 -15.72
N PHE A 27 -40.44 6.38 -14.71
CA PHE A 27 -41.37 6.43 -13.59
C PHE A 27 -41.60 7.88 -13.15
N THR A 28 -42.84 8.32 -13.36
CA THR A 28 -43.39 9.63 -13.06
C THR A 28 -43.41 9.96 -11.57
N ALA A 29 -43.34 11.26 -11.30
CA ALA A 29 -43.38 11.90 -9.99
C ALA A 29 -44.54 11.44 -9.08
N GLY A 30 -44.19 11.18 -7.82
CA GLY A 30 -45.12 11.09 -6.70
C GLY A 30 -44.39 11.54 -5.43
N GLN A 31 -44.74 12.74 -4.94
CA GLN A 31 -44.31 13.25 -3.63
C GLN A 31 -44.72 12.29 -2.52
N LEU A 32 -43.74 11.80 -1.75
CA LEU A 32 -43.93 11.37 -0.37
C LEU A 32 -42.72 11.82 0.45
N SER A 33 -42.99 12.70 1.40
CA SER A 33 -42.08 13.11 2.48
C SER A 33 -42.05 12.02 3.54
N THR A 34 -40.86 11.60 3.96
CA THR A 34 -40.53 11.14 5.32
C THR A 34 -39.03 10.94 5.44
N ASP A 35 -38.45 11.61 6.44
CA ASP A 35 -37.26 11.25 7.21
C ASP A 35 -35.95 10.91 6.48
N GLU A 36 -35.12 11.96 6.42
CA GLU A 36 -33.71 12.00 6.82
C GLU A 36 -33.09 10.68 7.33
N LEU A 37 -32.83 9.74 6.41
CA LEU A 37 -31.83 8.69 6.61
C LEU A 37 -30.47 9.28 6.23
N SER A 38 -29.84 9.98 7.17
CA SER A 38 -28.41 10.27 7.10
C SER A 38 -27.64 8.96 7.27
N VAL A 39 -27.57 8.16 6.21
CA VAL A 39 -26.51 7.17 6.06
C VAL A 39 -25.25 7.99 5.89
N SER A 40 -24.53 8.24 6.97
CA SER A 40 -23.14 8.67 6.91
C SER A 40 -22.40 7.57 6.16
N GLU A 41 -22.28 7.75 4.85
CA GLU A 41 -21.48 6.93 3.98
C GLU A 41 -20.09 6.89 4.62
N LEU A 42 -19.75 5.75 5.22
CA LEU A 42 -18.47 5.56 5.86
C LEU A 42 -17.43 5.61 4.74
N VAL A 43 -16.89 6.81 4.48
CA VAL A 43 -15.86 7.02 3.48
C VAL A 43 -14.68 6.16 3.92
N ARG A 44 -14.53 4.99 3.30
CA ARG A 44 -13.41 4.10 3.60
C ARG A 44 -12.14 4.88 3.34
N SER A 45 -11.23 4.85 4.30
CA SER A 45 -9.93 5.54 4.27
C SER A 45 -8.96 4.98 3.21
N TRP A 46 -9.43 4.01 2.43
CA TRP A 46 -8.77 3.31 1.33
C TRP A 46 -9.81 2.78 0.33
N CYS A 47 -9.39 2.53 -0.90
CA CYS A 47 -10.20 1.85 -1.92
C CYS A 47 -9.40 0.73 -2.60
N GLU A 48 -10.09 -0.17 -3.30
CA GLU A 48 -9.48 -1.28 -4.05
C GLU A 48 -9.92 -1.22 -5.51
N VAL A 49 -8.95 -1.20 -6.44
CA VAL A 49 -9.20 -1.20 -7.88
C VAL A 49 -8.34 -2.29 -8.51
N ASP A 50 -8.96 -3.22 -9.23
CA ASP A 50 -8.30 -4.38 -9.84
C ASP A 50 -7.44 -5.19 -8.85
N GLY A 51 -7.85 -5.21 -7.58
CA GLY A 51 -7.17 -5.89 -6.48
C GLY A 51 -6.06 -5.09 -5.78
N ILE A 52 -5.74 -3.89 -6.28
CA ILE A 52 -4.70 -3.00 -5.75
C ILE A 52 -5.35 -2.03 -4.79
N ILE A 53 -4.78 -1.89 -3.60
CA ILE A 53 -5.30 -1.00 -2.57
C ILE A 53 -4.65 0.37 -2.72
N TYR A 54 -5.46 1.41 -2.68
CA TYR A 54 -5.04 2.81 -2.78
C TYR A 54 -5.48 3.60 -1.55
N PHE A 55 -4.60 4.49 -1.10
CA PHE A 55 -4.89 5.47 -0.04
C PHE A 55 -3.83 6.58 -0.07
N SER A 56 -4.06 7.64 0.70
CA SER A 56 -3.09 8.73 0.87
C SER A 56 -2.71 8.91 2.34
N VAL A 57 -1.46 9.30 2.56
CA VAL A 57 -0.88 9.66 3.87
C VAL A 57 -0.19 11.00 3.77
N THR A 58 -0.12 11.74 4.87
CA THR A 58 0.56 13.04 4.93
C THR A 58 1.62 13.01 6.00
N SER A 59 2.84 13.41 5.66
CA SER A 59 3.94 13.51 6.60
C SER A 59 3.95 14.85 7.34
N ASP A 60 4.47 14.85 8.56
CA ASP A 60 4.47 16.02 9.46
C ASP A 60 5.88 16.40 9.96
N GLY A 61 6.92 15.76 9.45
CA GLY A 61 8.31 16.02 9.84
C GLY A 61 8.75 15.25 11.08
N THR A 62 7.96 14.28 11.57
CA THR A 62 8.34 13.45 12.72
C THR A 62 9.68 12.76 12.47
N THR A 63 10.66 12.98 13.35
CA THR A 63 11.98 12.36 13.20
C THR A 63 11.92 10.87 13.50
N GLY A 64 12.91 10.09 13.04
CA GLY A 64 12.91 8.66 13.31
C GLY A 64 12.95 8.29 14.80
N LYS A 65 13.57 9.12 15.67
CA LYS A 65 13.52 8.91 17.12
C LYS A 65 12.12 9.19 17.67
N ASP A 66 11.49 10.27 17.21
CA ASP A 66 10.15 10.67 17.66
C ASP A 66 9.09 9.68 17.18
N TRP A 67 9.27 9.08 15.99
CA TRP A 67 8.43 8.01 15.48
C TRP A 67 8.39 6.81 16.43
N ILE A 68 9.52 6.44 17.04
CA ILE A 68 9.58 5.34 18.01
C ILE A 68 8.67 5.66 19.20
N THR A 69 8.88 6.81 19.84
CA THR A 69 8.11 7.25 21.00
C THR A 69 6.63 7.39 20.68
N ARG A 70 6.31 8.00 19.54
CA ARG A 70 4.93 8.25 19.08
C ARG A 70 4.17 6.94 18.88
N LEU A 71 4.77 5.97 18.18
CA LEU A 71 4.13 4.68 17.92
C LEU A 71 3.96 3.86 19.21
N GLU A 72 4.97 3.84 20.09
CA GLU A 72 4.91 3.13 21.36
C GLU A 72 3.88 3.74 22.32
N SER A 73 3.77 5.07 22.37
CA SER A 73 2.74 5.75 23.18
C SER A 73 1.31 5.43 22.72
N LYS A 74 1.13 5.03 21.45
CA LYS A 74 -0.14 4.60 20.87
C LYS A 74 -0.37 3.08 20.96
N GLY A 75 0.49 2.37 21.71
CA GLY A 75 0.38 0.92 21.92
C GLY A 75 0.95 0.06 20.79
N SER A 76 1.55 0.66 19.76
CA SER A 76 2.26 -0.10 18.72
C SER A 76 3.66 -0.47 19.19
N ARG A 77 4.14 -1.65 18.81
CA ARG A 77 5.47 -2.14 19.16
C ARG A 77 6.44 -1.86 18.02
N VAL A 78 7.61 -1.29 18.34
CA VAL A 78 8.66 -1.04 17.34
C VAL A 78 9.82 -2.01 17.59
N GLY A 79 10.04 -2.93 16.66
CA GLY A 79 11.11 -3.93 16.78
C GLY A 79 12.51 -3.32 16.78
N ASP A 80 13.49 -3.98 17.40
CA ASP A 80 14.83 -3.40 17.60
C ASP A 80 15.54 -3.05 16.29
N TYR A 81 15.42 -3.89 15.26
CA TYR A 81 15.96 -3.57 13.95
C TYR A 81 15.21 -2.41 13.28
N ALA A 82 13.90 -2.26 13.52
CA ALA A 82 13.17 -1.09 13.05
C ALA A 82 13.65 0.18 13.76
N LYS A 83 13.87 0.12 15.09
CA LYS A 83 14.49 1.22 15.85
C LYS A 83 15.86 1.59 15.29
N GLN A 84 16.68 0.62 14.89
CA GLN A 84 17.98 0.90 14.24
C GLN A 84 17.82 1.60 12.89
N VAL A 85 16.88 1.16 12.05
CA VAL A 85 16.58 1.82 10.77
C VAL A 85 16.08 3.25 10.99
N LEU A 86 15.16 3.46 11.93
CA LEU A 86 14.62 4.79 12.26
C LEU A 86 15.67 5.74 12.83
N ARG A 87 16.65 5.22 13.59
CA ARG A 87 17.77 6.00 14.12
C ARG A 87 18.91 6.20 13.13
N SER A 88 18.83 5.59 11.94
CA SER A 88 19.87 5.69 10.92
C SER A 88 19.96 7.11 10.36
N PRO A 89 21.16 7.63 10.09
CA PRO A 89 21.33 8.88 9.33
C PRO A 89 20.69 8.86 7.94
N SER A 90 20.46 7.66 7.39
CA SER A 90 19.78 7.49 6.09
C SER A 90 18.26 7.66 6.19
N PHE A 91 17.69 7.69 7.39
CA PHE A 91 16.27 8.00 7.58
C PHE A 91 16.07 9.51 7.48
N LYS A 92 15.38 9.96 6.44
CA LYS A 92 15.08 11.37 6.20
C LYS A 92 13.57 11.59 6.32
N PRO A 93 13.09 12.28 7.36
CA PRO A 93 11.67 12.58 7.48
C PRO A 93 11.25 13.57 6.38
N THR A 94 10.00 13.45 5.96
CA THR A 94 9.35 14.41 5.08
C THR A 94 8.34 15.22 5.89
N SER A 95 8.02 16.45 5.48
CA SER A 95 7.09 17.32 6.21
C SER A 95 6.15 18.02 5.24
N GLY A 96 4.85 17.96 5.53
CA GLY A 96 3.79 18.53 4.70
C GLY A 96 3.56 17.82 3.36
N VAL A 97 4.19 16.67 3.13
CA VAL A 97 4.07 15.95 1.85
C VAL A 97 2.92 14.96 1.95
N THR A 98 1.87 15.19 1.16
CA THR A 98 0.83 14.18 0.94
C THR A 98 1.28 13.23 -0.16
N THR A 99 1.26 11.94 0.15
CA THR A 99 1.74 10.87 -0.71
C THR A 99 0.60 9.91 -1.01
N ASP A 100 0.28 9.75 -2.29
CA ASP A 100 -0.59 8.69 -2.77
C ASP A 100 0.16 7.36 -2.77
N VAL A 101 -0.48 6.32 -2.25
CA VAL A 101 0.12 5.00 -2.03
C VAL A 101 -0.67 3.94 -2.76
N ALA A 102 0.05 3.04 -3.43
CA ALA A 102 -0.51 1.82 -4.00
C ALA A 102 0.11 0.60 -3.32
N VAL A 103 -0.72 -0.32 -2.86
CA VAL A 103 -0.30 -1.59 -2.25
C VAL A 103 -0.60 -2.75 -3.19
N LEU A 104 0.48 -3.37 -3.67
CA LEU A 104 0.40 -4.60 -4.44
C LEU A 104 0.30 -5.79 -3.48
N ARG A 105 -0.85 -6.45 -3.44
CA ARG A 105 -1.04 -7.68 -2.65
C ARG A 105 -0.15 -8.83 -3.15
N GLY A 106 0.30 -9.67 -2.22
CA GLY A 106 1.12 -10.83 -2.50
C GLY A 106 0.39 -11.86 -3.39
N CYS A 107 -0.94 -11.96 -3.24
CA CYS A 107 -1.77 -12.88 -4.04
C CYS A 107 -1.80 -12.55 -5.55
N PHE A 108 -1.36 -11.37 -5.98
CA PHE A 108 -1.18 -11.05 -7.40
C PHE A 108 -0.05 -11.82 -8.07
N PHE A 109 0.91 -12.28 -7.29
CA PHE A 109 2.10 -12.93 -7.79
C PHE A 109 1.99 -14.44 -7.55
N GLU A 110 2.37 -15.22 -8.56
CA GLU A 110 2.63 -16.65 -8.40
C GLU A 110 3.67 -16.88 -7.29
N ASP A 111 3.67 -18.06 -6.67
CA ASP A 111 4.53 -18.36 -5.51
C ASP A 111 6.00 -18.04 -5.75
N ASN A 112 6.54 -18.48 -6.89
CA ASN A 112 7.93 -18.23 -7.28
C ASN A 112 8.21 -16.79 -7.74
N ASN A 113 7.16 -15.97 -7.86
CA ASN A 113 7.25 -14.58 -8.30
C ASN A 113 7.08 -13.56 -7.17
N ARG A 114 6.74 -13.99 -5.95
CA ARG A 114 6.68 -13.15 -4.74
C ARG A 114 8.05 -12.83 -4.15
N THR A 115 9.02 -12.47 -4.98
CA THR A 115 10.34 -12.03 -4.50
C THR A 115 10.48 -10.53 -4.64
N THR A 116 11.28 -9.89 -3.78
CA THR A 116 11.51 -8.43 -3.81
C THR A 116 11.91 -7.95 -5.20
N LYS A 117 12.80 -8.70 -5.87
CA LYS A 117 13.27 -8.38 -7.23
C LYS A 117 12.12 -8.33 -8.24
N LYS A 118 11.26 -9.34 -8.24
CA LYS A 118 10.15 -9.46 -9.20
C LYS A 118 9.02 -8.49 -8.91
N ILE A 119 8.70 -8.27 -7.63
CA ILE A 119 7.70 -7.28 -7.21
C ILE A 119 8.13 -5.87 -7.63
N ARG A 120 9.40 -5.49 -7.40
CA ARG A 120 9.94 -4.19 -7.86
C ARG A 120 9.94 -4.07 -9.39
N ALA A 121 10.29 -5.14 -10.11
CA ALA A 121 10.24 -5.13 -11.56
C ALA A 121 8.81 -4.94 -12.10
N TYR A 122 7.83 -5.61 -11.48
CA TYR A 122 6.41 -5.40 -11.79
C TYR A 122 5.99 -3.97 -11.50
N ALA A 123 6.28 -3.43 -10.30
CA ALA A 123 5.91 -2.07 -9.94
C ALA A 123 6.49 -1.01 -10.91
N LYS A 124 7.72 -1.20 -11.38
CA LYS A 124 8.35 -0.32 -12.38
C LYS A 124 7.61 -0.34 -13.74
N ALA A 125 7.10 -1.50 -14.14
CA ALA A 125 6.35 -1.68 -15.38
C ALA A 125 4.88 -1.28 -15.24
N PHE A 126 4.34 -1.34 -14.02
CA PHE A 126 2.94 -1.08 -13.72
C PHE A 126 2.55 0.38 -14.00
N ARG A 127 1.30 0.56 -14.43
CA ARG A 127 0.64 1.85 -14.57
C ARG A 127 -0.70 1.78 -13.85
N THR A 128 -0.98 2.78 -13.03
CA THR A 128 -2.30 2.95 -12.41
C THR A 128 -3.38 3.21 -13.47
N PRO A 129 -4.68 3.14 -13.12
CA PRO A 129 -5.77 3.43 -14.07
C PRO A 129 -5.65 4.79 -14.76
N ASP A 130 -5.11 5.79 -14.07
CA ASP A 130 -4.81 7.13 -14.57
C ASP A 130 -3.39 7.27 -15.17
N ASN A 131 -2.76 6.15 -15.53
CA ASN A 131 -1.47 6.07 -16.22
C ASN A 131 -0.26 6.63 -15.43
N ARG A 132 -0.36 6.74 -14.10
CA ARG A 132 0.75 7.11 -13.23
C ARG A 132 1.67 5.93 -12.95
N LYS A 133 2.94 6.23 -12.66
CA LYS A 133 3.98 5.23 -12.34
C LYS A 133 4.02 4.96 -10.85
N LEU A 134 4.55 3.79 -10.47
CA LEU A 134 4.89 3.49 -9.08
C LEU A 134 6.38 3.77 -8.84
N GLY A 135 6.64 4.50 -7.75
CA GLY A 135 7.96 4.87 -7.27
C GLY A 135 8.33 4.17 -5.97
N LYS A 136 9.61 4.26 -5.61
CA LYS A 136 10.08 3.82 -4.29
C LYS A 136 9.60 4.84 -3.24
N PRO A 137 9.00 4.38 -2.14
CA PRO A 137 8.66 5.27 -1.03
C PRO A 137 9.88 5.66 -0.21
N GLU A 138 9.73 6.67 0.63
CA GLU A 138 10.61 6.91 1.77
C GLU A 138 10.35 5.87 2.88
N PRO A 139 11.35 5.55 3.72
CA PRO A 139 11.19 4.59 4.82
C PRO A 139 10.08 4.97 5.82
N GLU A 140 9.86 6.28 6.00
CA GLU A 140 8.80 6.87 6.83
C GLU A 140 7.40 6.36 6.46
N LEU A 141 7.17 5.93 5.21
CA LEU A 141 5.87 5.45 4.77
C LEU A 141 5.34 4.31 5.66
N ALA A 142 6.20 3.42 6.16
CA ALA A 142 5.77 2.36 7.07
C ALA A 142 5.17 2.91 8.38
N CYS A 143 5.75 3.99 8.92
CA CYS A 143 5.26 4.65 10.12
C CYS A 143 3.90 5.31 9.88
N LEU A 144 3.76 6.02 8.75
CA LEU A 144 2.52 6.67 8.35
C LEU A 144 1.38 5.66 8.12
N ILE A 145 1.67 4.53 7.46
CA ILE A 145 0.68 3.45 7.27
C ILE A 145 0.24 2.91 8.62
N ARG A 146 1.18 2.69 9.55
CA ARG A 146 0.84 2.13 10.86
C ARG A 146 -0.08 3.03 11.66
N GLU A 147 0.18 4.33 11.59
CA GLU A 147 -0.64 5.32 12.28
C GLU A 147 -2.00 5.51 11.63
N LYS A 148 -2.07 5.38 10.29
CA LYS A 148 -3.31 5.54 9.54
C LYS A 148 -4.29 4.40 9.75
N PHE A 149 -3.80 3.16 9.86
CA PHE A 149 -4.64 1.97 9.88
C PHE A 149 -4.46 1.16 11.15
N THR A 150 -5.57 0.69 11.69
CA THR A 150 -5.65 -0.32 12.75
C THR A 150 -5.37 -1.73 12.21
N ASP A 151 -5.16 -2.70 13.10
CA ASP A 151 -4.98 -4.10 12.69
C ASP A 151 -6.25 -4.68 12.05
N ASP A 152 -7.43 -4.29 12.54
CA ASP A 152 -8.73 -4.70 11.98
C ASP A 152 -8.94 -4.13 10.57
N GLU A 153 -8.48 -2.89 10.31
CA GLU A 153 -8.54 -2.32 8.96
C GLU A 153 -7.57 -3.01 8.01
N LEU A 154 -6.36 -3.37 8.47
CA LEU A 154 -5.42 -4.18 7.68
C LEU A 154 -6.01 -5.58 7.40
N GLU A 155 -6.72 -6.17 8.37
CA GLU A 155 -7.47 -7.41 8.18
C GLU A 155 -8.57 -7.28 7.14
N ALA A 156 -9.37 -6.21 7.21
CA ALA A 156 -10.41 -5.91 6.23
C ALA A 156 -9.83 -5.69 4.82
N MET A 157 -8.59 -5.19 4.73
CA MET A 157 -7.82 -5.15 3.49
C MET A 157 -7.22 -6.51 3.07
N GLY A 158 -7.46 -7.60 3.81
CA GLY A 158 -6.90 -8.92 3.52
C GLY A 158 -5.36 -8.99 3.66
N LEU A 159 -4.78 -8.10 4.47
CA LEU A 159 -3.34 -7.94 4.62
C LEU A 159 -2.89 -8.30 6.02
N TRP A 160 -1.97 -9.26 6.15
CA TRP A 160 -1.28 -9.57 7.41
C TRP A 160 -0.13 -8.59 7.69
N TYR A 161 0.45 -8.04 6.63
CA TYR A 161 1.52 -7.06 6.73
C TYR A 161 1.61 -6.20 5.46
N ILE A 162 2.23 -5.03 5.58
CA ILE A 162 2.61 -4.19 4.43
C ILE A 162 4.07 -3.80 4.57
N ILE A 163 4.87 -4.09 3.54
CA ILE A 163 6.28 -3.65 3.44
C ILE A 163 6.35 -2.38 2.59
N ALA A 164 6.96 -1.32 3.12
CA ALA A 164 7.31 -0.15 2.32
C ALA A 164 8.55 -0.48 1.48
N MET A 165 8.41 -0.46 0.14
CA MET A 165 9.46 -0.90 -0.79
C MET A 165 10.56 0.16 -1.01
N HIS A 166 10.95 0.88 0.04
CA HIS A 166 11.90 2.00 0.03
C HIS A 166 13.34 1.55 -0.31
N GLU A 167 14.26 2.50 -0.49
CA GLU A 167 15.67 2.14 -0.67
C GLU A 167 16.23 1.48 0.58
N SER A 168 16.99 0.40 0.42
CA SER A 168 17.31 -0.46 1.56
C SER A 168 18.26 0.24 2.52
N ILE A 169 17.97 0.22 3.82
CA ILE A 169 18.85 0.82 4.82
C ILE A 169 19.72 -0.28 5.43
N ILE A 170 21.04 -0.10 5.37
CA ILE A 170 22.00 -1.02 5.97
C ILE A 170 22.02 -0.77 7.49
N THR A 171 21.66 -1.80 8.27
CA THR A 171 21.77 -1.75 9.72
C THR A 171 23.20 -2.10 10.18
N PRO A 172 23.60 -1.78 11.43
CA PRO A 172 24.96 -2.05 11.93
C PRO A 172 25.48 -3.50 11.77
N ASN A 173 24.59 -4.50 11.66
CA ASN A 173 24.94 -5.89 11.34
C ASN A 173 25.20 -6.14 9.84
N GLY A 174 25.32 -5.10 9.01
CA GLY A 174 25.58 -5.15 7.57
C GLY A 174 24.41 -5.63 6.73
N LYS A 175 23.25 -5.94 7.33
CA LYS A 175 22.09 -6.46 6.58
C LYS A 175 21.19 -5.33 6.12
N PRO A 176 20.86 -5.25 4.82
CA PRO A 176 19.88 -4.29 4.33
C PRO A 176 18.46 -4.65 4.75
N ARG A 177 17.69 -3.63 5.17
CA ARG A 177 16.35 -3.78 5.74
C ARG A 177 15.31 -2.88 5.07
N PHE A 178 14.08 -3.38 5.00
CA PHE A 178 12.88 -2.58 4.77
C PHE A 178 12.07 -2.46 6.05
N LEU A 179 11.41 -1.31 6.23
CA LEU A 179 10.38 -1.13 7.22
C LEU A 179 9.04 -1.64 6.70
N GLY A 180 8.27 -2.24 7.60
CA GLY A 180 6.92 -2.67 7.33
C GLY A 180 6.07 -2.72 8.58
N VAL A 181 4.77 -2.79 8.37
CA VAL A 181 3.77 -2.94 9.42
C VAL A 181 3.27 -4.38 9.42
N TYR A 182 3.01 -4.91 10.60
CA TYR A 182 2.47 -6.26 10.80
C TYR A 182 1.31 -6.17 11.77
N ARG A 183 0.22 -6.87 11.44
CA ARG A 183 -0.80 -7.25 12.41
C ARG A 183 -0.50 -8.66 12.90
N GLY A 184 -0.74 -8.94 14.16
CA GLY A 184 -0.62 -10.30 14.69
C GLY A 184 -0.97 -10.39 16.16
N ASP A 185 -1.06 -11.62 16.66
CA ASP A 185 -1.54 -11.92 18.02
C ASP A 185 -0.68 -11.26 19.12
N GLY A 186 0.56 -10.89 18.78
CA GLY A 186 1.46 -10.13 19.64
C GLY A 186 1.26 -8.60 19.59
N GLY A 187 0.23 -8.09 18.92
CA GLY A 187 -0.12 -6.67 18.80
C GLY A 187 0.22 -6.03 17.44
N SER A 188 0.03 -4.72 17.37
CA SER A 188 0.37 -3.88 16.21
C SER A 188 1.88 -3.60 16.16
N TRP A 189 2.57 -4.02 15.10
CA TRP A 189 4.03 -3.87 15.00
C TRP A 189 4.49 -2.98 13.85
N ILE A 190 5.60 -2.28 14.10
CA ILE A 190 6.56 -1.87 13.06
C ILE A 190 7.79 -2.76 13.16
N TYR A 191 8.18 -3.34 12.02
CA TYR A 191 9.28 -4.29 11.95
C TYR A 191 10.23 -3.99 10.78
N ALA A 192 11.45 -4.52 10.87
CA ALA A 192 12.46 -4.42 9.84
C ALA A 192 12.77 -5.79 9.21
N CYS A 193 12.34 -5.96 7.97
CA CYS A 193 12.50 -7.21 7.23
C CYS A 193 13.79 -7.21 6.41
N CYS A 194 14.51 -8.34 6.38
CA CYS A 194 15.64 -8.51 5.48
C CYS A 194 15.19 -8.35 4.02
N ASN A 195 15.97 -7.62 3.23
CA ASN A 195 15.62 -7.32 1.84
C ASN A 195 16.04 -8.39 0.81
N GLU A 196 16.51 -9.56 1.25
CA GLU A 196 17.16 -10.57 0.40
C GLU A 196 16.37 -10.79 -0.90
N SER A 197 17.04 -10.63 -2.04
CA SER A 197 16.40 -10.44 -3.35
C SER A 197 15.47 -11.58 -3.74
N ASP A 198 15.80 -12.79 -3.31
CA ASP A 198 15.14 -14.04 -3.69
C ASP A 198 14.33 -14.65 -2.54
N LYS A 199 14.25 -13.98 -1.39
CA LYS A 199 13.36 -14.38 -0.31
C LYS A 199 11.91 -14.22 -0.76
N VAL A 200 11.13 -15.30 -0.59
CA VAL A 200 9.72 -15.35 -0.97
C VAL A 200 8.86 -14.73 0.12
N TRP A 201 8.04 -13.75 -0.27
CA TRP A 201 7.04 -13.12 0.59
C TRP A 201 5.76 -13.97 0.68
N ASN A 202 4.98 -13.82 1.76
CA ASN A 202 3.71 -14.53 1.93
C ASN A 202 2.61 -13.96 1.00
N ARG A 203 1.62 -14.77 0.64
CA ARG A 203 0.43 -14.37 -0.13
C ARG A 203 -0.40 -13.29 0.55
N ALA A 204 -0.52 -13.36 1.88
CA ALA A 204 -1.27 -12.40 2.69
C ALA A 204 -0.51 -11.09 2.96
N GLY A 205 0.66 -10.88 2.34
CA GLY A 205 1.42 -9.65 2.46
C GLY A 205 1.04 -8.59 1.43
N GLY A 206 1.41 -7.34 1.71
CA GLY A 206 1.32 -6.22 0.78
C GLY A 206 2.67 -5.56 0.55
N SER A 207 2.86 -5.00 -0.64
CA SER A 207 4.05 -4.22 -1.01
C SER A 207 3.62 -2.80 -1.39
N ALA A 208 3.97 -1.82 -0.55
CA ALA A 208 3.60 -0.43 -0.73
C ALA A 208 4.62 0.33 -1.59
N PHE A 209 4.09 1.11 -2.52
CA PHE A 209 4.80 2.01 -3.42
C PHE A 209 4.11 3.38 -3.43
N VAL A 210 4.86 4.43 -3.75
CA VAL A 210 4.26 5.75 -3.98
C VAL A 210 3.74 5.83 -5.41
N VAL A 211 2.63 6.52 -5.62
CA VAL A 211 2.13 6.83 -6.95
C VAL A 211 2.72 8.17 -7.36
N SER A 212 3.46 8.21 -8.47
CA SER A 212 4.04 9.45 -8.97
C SER A 212 2.93 10.39 -9.45
N HIS A 213 2.82 11.59 -8.88
CA HIS A 213 2.06 12.66 -9.52
C HIS A 213 2.74 12.94 -10.87
N ALA A 214 1.95 12.99 -11.94
CA ALA A 214 2.48 13.40 -13.23
C ALA A 214 3.07 14.81 -13.05
N SER A 215 4.36 14.97 -13.32
CA SER A 215 4.93 16.30 -13.43
C SER A 215 4.16 17.01 -14.54
N THR A 216 3.38 18.03 -14.20
CA THR A 216 3.12 19.12 -15.13
C THR A 216 4.47 19.73 -15.42
N GLU A 217 5.05 19.40 -16.57
CA GLU A 217 6.18 20.15 -17.12
C GLU A 217 5.72 21.62 -17.22
N SER A 218 6.36 22.47 -16.42
CA SER A 218 6.28 23.93 -16.51
C SER A 218 7.25 24.45 -17.55
#